data_AF-A0A8S9Q5E4-F1
#
_entry.id   AF-A0A8S9Q5E4-F1
#
_cell.length_a   1.000
_cell.length_b   1.000
_cell.length_c   1.000
_cell.angle_alpha   90.00
_cell.angle_beta   90.00
_cell.angle_gamma   90.00
#
_symmetry.space_group_name_H-M   'P 1'
#
loop_
_entity.id
_entity.type
_entity.pdbx_description
1 polymer ?
#
loop_
_entity_poly.entity_id
_entity_poly.type
_entity_poly.pdbx_seq_one_letter_code
_entity_poly.pdbx_strand_id
1 'polypeptide(L)'
;MSHSNTAIGAGMSHLKREDLNVLLRQCVRDLTPEVNEMYMRVCSMKLFSDKATKCSVPADSEEETEDDVKNLLSNPDVVKKLTSQYSNVLLHELDDMQQQLENILDDVVATCRPMSRGEKLDLRKAIMELPGGNRDRIAGIVEEHCKTSGKEFSDEVIANLDQSEDNIMLWRLHYYIGAVKNAQKLAS
;
A
#
# COMPACT_ATOMS: atom_id res chain seq x y z
N MET A 1 -5.26 -35.11 -24.25
CA MET A 1 -5.90 -33.80 -23.97
C MET A 1 -5.68 -33.51 -22.49
N SER A 2 -4.72 -32.65 -22.16
CA SER A 2 -4.36 -32.31 -20.78
C SER A 2 -5.06 -31.02 -20.37
N HIS A 3 -5.99 -31.09 -19.43
CA HIS A 3 -6.67 -29.92 -18.87
C HIS A 3 -5.68 -29.11 -18.04
N SER A 4 -5.47 -27.85 -18.42
CA SER A 4 -4.65 -26.88 -17.70
C SER A 4 -5.28 -26.54 -16.35
N ASN A 5 -4.70 -27.05 -15.26
CA ASN A 5 -5.05 -26.69 -13.88
C ASN A 5 -4.41 -25.34 -13.48
N THR A 6 -4.75 -24.28 -14.20
CA THR A 6 -4.18 -22.93 -13.97
C THR A 6 -5.11 -22.05 -13.12
N ALA A 7 -6.28 -22.56 -12.71
CA ALA A 7 -7.20 -21.81 -11.86
C ALA A 7 -6.75 -21.85 -10.39
N ILE A 8 -6.77 -20.68 -9.73
CA ILE A 8 -6.53 -20.56 -8.29
C ILE A 8 -7.52 -21.49 -7.56
N GLY A 9 -7.01 -22.50 -6.87
CA GLY A 9 -7.80 -23.50 -6.15
C GLY A 9 -7.96 -24.86 -6.85
N ALA A 10 -7.28 -25.12 -7.99
CA ALA A 10 -7.37 -26.39 -8.73
C ALA A 10 -6.96 -27.66 -7.96
N GLY A 11 -6.35 -27.53 -6.79
CA GLY A 11 -5.99 -28.64 -5.88
C GLY A 11 -6.69 -28.61 -4.51
N MET A 12 -7.63 -27.68 -4.29
CA MET A 12 -8.32 -27.54 -3.00
C MET A 12 -9.55 -28.45 -2.95
N SER A 13 -9.75 -29.12 -1.80
CA SER A 13 -11.02 -29.79 -1.55
C SER A 13 -12.17 -28.78 -1.52
N HIS A 14 -13.38 -29.25 -1.84
CA HIS A 14 -14.59 -28.42 -1.87
C HIS A 14 -14.72 -27.59 -0.59
N LEU A 15 -14.57 -28.24 0.56
CA LEU A 15 -14.66 -27.63 1.89
C LEU A 15 -13.67 -26.47 2.08
N LYS A 16 -12.38 -26.70 1.78
CA LYS A 16 -11.34 -25.66 1.92
C LYS A 16 -11.59 -24.45 1.01
N ARG A 17 -12.13 -24.69 -0.18
CA ARG A 17 -12.50 -23.63 -1.13
C ARG A 17 -13.70 -22.83 -0.63
N GLU A 18 -14.62 -23.49 0.06
CA GLU A 18 -15.80 -22.86 0.67
C GLU A 18 -15.40 -22.01 1.88
N ASP A 19 -14.54 -22.53 2.75
CA ASP A 19 -13.97 -21.78 3.89
C ASP A 19 -13.21 -20.54 3.42
N LEU A 20 -12.36 -20.68 2.41
CA LEU A 20 -11.63 -19.54 1.83
C LEU A 20 -12.60 -18.49 1.26
N ASN A 21 -13.67 -18.91 0.58
CA ASN A 21 -14.69 -17.99 0.07
C ASN A 21 -15.42 -17.25 1.20
N VAL A 22 -15.69 -17.93 2.33
CA VAL A 22 -16.31 -17.29 3.49
C VAL A 22 -15.37 -16.23 4.08
N LEU A 23 -14.09 -16.57 4.26
CA LEU A 23 -13.09 -15.64 4.78
C LEU A 23 -12.88 -14.43 3.86
N LEU A 24 -12.78 -14.65 2.55
CA LEU A 24 -12.65 -13.55 1.58
C LEU A 24 -13.88 -12.62 1.60
N ARG A 25 -15.09 -13.18 1.69
CA ARG A 25 -16.32 -12.38 1.82
C ARG A 25 -16.35 -11.62 3.15
N GLN A 26 -15.80 -12.21 4.22
CA GLN A 26 -15.68 -11.55 5.51
C GLN A 26 -14.70 -10.38 5.44
N CYS A 27 -13.49 -10.59 4.90
CA CYS A 27 -12.52 -9.52 4.67
C CYS A 27 -13.08 -8.37 3.82
N VAL A 28 -13.83 -8.67 2.75
CA VAL A 28 -14.45 -7.61 1.94
C VAL A 28 -15.47 -6.82 2.76
N ARG A 29 -16.30 -7.49 3.57
CA ARG A 29 -17.24 -6.79 4.46
C ARG A 29 -16.53 -5.92 5.49
N ASP A 30 -15.43 -6.41 6.05
CA ASP A 30 -14.66 -5.75 7.09
C ASP A 30 -13.71 -4.67 6.57
N LEU A 31 -13.53 -4.55 5.25
CA LEU A 31 -12.73 -3.48 4.62
C LEU A 31 -13.59 -2.43 3.91
N THR A 32 -14.85 -2.78 3.59
CA THR A 32 -15.77 -1.87 2.89
C THR A 32 -16.02 -0.56 3.64
N PRO A 33 -16.30 -0.54 4.96
CA PRO A 33 -16.56 0.71 5.65
C PRO A 33 -15.31 1.62 5.72
N GLU A 34 -14.12 1.05 5.90
CA GLU A 34 -12.83 1.75 5.96
C GLU A 34 -12.50 2.39 4.60
N VAL A 35 -12.71 1.65 3.52
CA VAL A 35 -12.55 2.17 2.14
C VAL A 35 -13.56 3.27 1.86
N ASN A 36 -14.80 3.12 2.30
CA ASN A 36 -15.83 4.16 2.15
C ASN A 36 -15.49 5.41 2.96
N GLU A 37 -15.03 5.29 4.20
CA GLU A 37 -14.62 6.42 5.03
C GLU A 37 -13.44 7.16 4.40
N MET A 38 -12.44 6.42 3.91
CA MET A 38 -11.31 6.98 3.17
C MET A 38 -11.77 7.70 1.90
N TYR A 39 -12.65 7.08 1.11
CA TYR A 39 -13.23 7.68 -0.09
C TYR A 39 -13.96 8.99 0.23
N MET A 40 -14.78 9.00 1.29
CA MET A 40 -15.50 10.18 1.73
C MET A 40 -14.54 11.30 2.16
N ARG A 41 -13.48 10.98 2.91
CA ARG A 41 -12.46 11.98 3.29
C ARG A 41 -11.73 12.56 2.09
N VAL A 42 -11.36 11.75 1.10
CA VAL A 42 -10.73 12.22 -0.14
C VAL A 42 -11.67 13.15 -0.91
N CYS A 43 -12.96 12.78 -1.02
CA CYS A 43 -13.97 13.63 -1.63
C CYS A 43 -14.13 14.98 -0.90
N SER A 44 -14.16 14.96 0.44
CA SER A 44 -14.21 16.18 1.25
C SER A 44 -12.98 17.04 1.04
N MET A 45 -11.76 16.46 1.08
CA MET A 45 -10.52 17.20 0.84
C MET A 45 -10.50 17.85 -0.55
N LYS A 46 -10.98 17.15 -1.58
CA LYS A 46 -11.11 17.70 -2.93
C LYS A 46 -12.08 18.88 -2.98
N LEU A 47 -13.25 18.74 -2.36
CA LEU A 47 -14.23 19.84 -2.24
C LEU A 47 -13.66 21.06 -1.51
N PHE A 48 -12.91 20.84 -0.42
CA PHE A 48 -12.23 21.93 0.30
C PHE A 48 -11.17 22.61 -0.56
N SER A 49 -10.36 21.83 -1.30
CA SER A 49 -9.36 22.36 -2.23
C SER A 49 -10.01 23.17 -3.37
N ASP A 50 -11.11 22.69 -3.93
CA ASP A 50 -11.84 23.35 -5.02
C ASP A 50 -12.52 24.64 -4.55
N LYS A 51 -13.02 24.69 -3.30
CA LYS A 51 -13.56 25.91 -2.69
C LYS A 51 -12.46 26.91 -2.32
N ALA A 52 -11.33 26.43 -1.78
CA ALA A 52 -10.19 27.29 -1.46
C ALA A 52 -9.57 27.94 -2.70
N THR A 53 -9.59 27.27 -3.84
CA THR A 53 -9.12 27.82 -5.13
C THR A 53 -10.14 28.73 -5.83
N LYS A 54 -11.43 28.62 -5.51
CA LYS A 54 -12.50 29.50 -6.02
C LYS A 54 -12.69 30.81 -5.24
N CYS A 55 -12.11 30.95 -4.05
CA CYS A 55 -12.21 32.17 -3.25
C CYS A 55 -11.26 33.28 -3.75
N SER A 56 -11.57 33.82 -4.92
CA SER A 56 -11.12 35.15 -5.35
C SER A 56 -12.34 36.00 -5.79
N VAL A 57 -13.19 36.36 -4.78
CA VAL A 57 -14.08 37.57 -4.62
C VAL A 57 -15.21 37.81 -5.67
N PRO A 58 -16.40 38.45 -5.41
CA PRO A 58 -16.93 39.20 -4.24
C PRO A 58 -18.28 38.75 -3.64
N ALA A 59 -18.62 39.44 -2.55
CA ALA A 59 -19.85 39.53 -1.77
C ALA A 59 -21.18 39.45 -2.56
N ASP A 60 -22.07 38.54 -2.16
CA ASP A 60 -23.34 38.82 -1.47
C ASP A 60 -24.15 37.53 -1.37
N SER A 61 -24.39 37.05 -0.15
CA SER A 61 -25.56 36.25 0.23
C SER A 61 -25.47 35.97 1.73
N GLU A 62 -26.44 36.53 2.44
CA GLU A 62 -26.72 36.32 3.84
C GLU A 62 -27.34 34.92 4.00
N GLU A 63 -26.63 34.02 4.65
CA GLU A 63 -27.24 32.89 5.34
C GLU A 63 -26.50 32.70 6.66
N GLU A 64 -27.19 33.08 7.73
CA GLU A 64 -26.73 33.05 9.11
C GLU A 64 -26.55 31.60 9.56
N THR A 65 -25.30 31.18 9.82
CA THR A 65 -24.87 30.22 10.88
C THR A 65 -23.38 29.79 10.76
N GLU A 66 -22.55 30.47 9.96
CA GLU A 66 -21.10 30.18 9.85
C GLU A 66 -20.20 31.40 10.15
N ASP A 67 -20.56 32.30 11.06
CA ASP A 67 -19.77 33.52 11.30
C ASP A 67 -18.33 33.21 11.79
N ASP A 68 -18.18 32.23 12.69
CA ASP A 68 -16.86 31.81 13.18
C ASP A 68 -16.05 31.04 12.13
N VAL A 69 -16.69 30.18 11.33
CA VAL A 69 -16.04 29.41 10.26
C VAL A 69 -15.61 30.32 9.12
N LYS A 70 -16.45 31.29 8.75
CA LYS A 70 -16.16 32.32 7.75
C LYS A 70 -15.06 33.27 8.21
N ASN A 71 -15.02 33.65 9.48
CA ASN A 71 -13.91 34.42 10.07
C ASN A 71 -12.60 33.62 10.13
N LEU A 72 -12.66 32.32 10.50
CA LEU A 72 -11.49 31.44 10.49
C LEU A 72 -10.92 31.25 9.08
N LEU A 73 -11.79 31.08 8.07
CA LEU A 73 -11.41 30.92 6.66
C LEU A 73 -10.93 32.24 6.02
N SER A 74 -11.27 33.39 6.61
CA SER A 74 -10.83 34.71 6.14
C SER A 74 -9.40 35.05 6.54
N ASN A 75 -8.79 34.31 7.48
CA ASN A 75 -7.40 34.48 7.88
C ASN A 75 -6.51 33.38 7.24
N PRO A 76 -5.73 33.69 6.18
CA PRO A 76 -4.92 32.71 5.47
C PRO A 76 -3.90 32.00 6.36
N ASP A 77 -3.36 32.68 7.38
CA ASP A 77 -2.37 32.11 8.28
C ASP A 77 -2.97 31.09 9.23
N VAL A 78 -4.21 31.33 9.70
CA VAL A 78 -4.95 30.38 10.54
C VAL A 78 -5.33 29.14 9.72
N VAL A 79 -5.85 29.33 8.50
CA VAL A 79 -6.19 28.21 7.59
C VAL A 79 -4.97 27.37 7.26
N LYS A 80 -3.83 28.00 6.95
CA LYS A 80 -2.58 27.29 6.66
C LYS A 80 -2.09 26.49 7.86
N LYS A 81 -2.16 27.06 9.07
CA LYS A 81 -1.77 26.38 10.31
C LYS A 81 -2.67 25.18 10.60
N LEU A 82 -3.99 25.34 10.48
CA LEU A 82 -4.95 24.26 10.71
C LEU A 82 -4.79 23.15 9.67
N THR A 83 -4.67 23.52 8.39
CA THR A 83 -4.42 22.58 7.29
C THR A 83 -3.12 21.81 7.51
N SER A 84 -2.05 22.48 7.93
CA SER A 84 -0.78 21.81 8.22
C SER A 84 -0.89 20.85 9.41
N GLN A 85 -1.57 21.24 10.50
CA GLN A 85 -1.77 20.36 11.64
C GLN A 85 -2.57 19.13 11.26
N TYR A 86 -3.70 19.31 10.57
CA TYR A 86 -4.54 18.20 10.15
C TYR A 86 -3.81 17.29 9.15
N SER A 87 -3.08 17.89 8.20
CA SER A 87 -2.24 17.14 7.27
C SER A 87 -1.17 16.33 8.00
N ASN A 88 -0.53 16.88 9.03
CA ASN A 88 0.49 16.15 9.80
C ASN A 88 -0.11 14.97 10.57
N VAL A 89 -1.29 15.16 11.17
CA VAL A 89 -2.01 14.08 11.87
C VAL A 89 -2.37 12.96 10.90
N LEU A 90 -2.95 13.31 9.75
CA LEU A 90 -3.30 12.31 8.73
C LEU A 90 -2.06 11.61 8.16
N LEU A 91 -0.96 12.32 7.92
CA LEU A 91 0.28 11.73 7.44
C LEU A 91 0.85 10.75 8.47
N HIS A 92 0.80 11.09 9.75
CA HIS A 92 1.21 10.19 10.82
C HIS A 92 0.33 8.94 10.90
N GLU A 93 -0.99 9.10 10.82
CA GLU A 93 -1.91 7.95 10.84
C GLU A 93 -1.72 7.04 9.63
N LEU A 94 -1.47 7.61 8.44
CA LEU A 94 -1.13 6.86 7.24
C LEU A 94 0.20 6.11 7.38
N ASP A 95 1.21 6.72 7.99
CA ASP A 95 2.51 6.08 8.25
C ASP A 95 2.36 4.92 9.24
N ASP A 96 1.60 5.12 10.32
CA ASP A 96 1.27 4.07 11.29
C ASP A 96 0.55 2.89 10.61
N MET A 97 -0.44 3.18 9.77
CA MET A 97 -1.16 2.15 9.02
C MET A 97 -0.25 1.42 8.03
N GLN A 98 0.62 2.15 7.32
CA GLN A 98 1.59 1.56 6.40
C GLN A 98 2.52 0.59 7.16
N GLN A 99 3.05 1.01 8.31
CA GLN A 99 3.92 0.17 9.12
C GLN A 99 3.20 -1.07 9.66
N GLN A 100 1.93 -0.94 10.08
CA GLN A 100 1.12 -2.09 10.51
C GLN A 100 0.93 -3.11 9.38
N LEU A 101 0.67 -2.66 8.16
CA LEU A 101 0.55 -3.53 6.99
C LEU A 101 1.87 -4.23 6.66
N GLU A 102 2.99 -3.51 6.73
CA GLU A 102 4.33 -4.09 6.52
C GLU A 102 4.65 -5.16 7.58
N ASN A 103 4.28 -4.93 8.84
CA ASN A 103 4.45 -5.92 9.92
C ASN A 103 3.59 -7.16 9.70
N ILE A 104 2.31 -6.99 9.33
CA ILE A 104 1.42 -8.13 9.00
C ILE A 104 1.99 -8.92 7.82
N LEU A 105 2.52 -8.24 6.81
CA LEU A 105 3.16 -8.91 5.68
C LEU A 105 4.37 -9.73 6.13
N ASP A 106 5.21 -9.18 7.01
CA ASP A 106 6.33 -9.92 7.60
C ASP A 106 5.88 -11.15 8.38
N ASP A 107 4.84 -11.03 9.21
CA ASP A 107 4.29 -12.13 9.96
C ASP A 107 3.78 -13.24 9.03
N VAL A 108 3.01 -12.87 7.99
CA VAL A 108 2.51 -13.82 6.99
C VAL A 108 3.69 -14.51 6.29
N VAL A 109 4.66 -13.73 5.85
CA VAL A 109 5.83 -14.21 5.11
C VAL A 109 6.74 -15.10 5.97
N ALA A 110 6.85 -14.83 7.28
CA ALA A 110 7.61 -15.65 8.21
C ALA A 110 7.05 -17.08 8.33
N THR A 111 5.75 -17.27 8.05
CA THR A 111 5.13 -18.60 8.01
C THR A 111 5.33 -19.35 6.68
N CYS A 112 5.84 -18.68 5.65
CA CYS A 112 6.08 -19.30 4.34
C CYS A 112 7.26 -20.29 4.40
N ARG A 113 7.15 -21.37 3.63
CA ARG A 113 8.28 -22.31 3.46
C ARG A 113 9.51 -21.61 2.88
N PRO A 114 10.72 -22.13 3.11
CA PRO A 114 11.90 -21.66 2.40
C PRO A 114 11.73 -21.66 0.87
N MET A 115 12.20 -20.61 0.22
CA MET A 115 12.30 -20.59 -1.24
C MET A 115 13.36 -21.57 -1.75
N SER A 116 12.99 -22.33 -2.77
CA SER A 116 13.92 -23.19 -3.51
C SER A 116 14.90 -22.36 -4.34
N ARG A 117 16.03 -22.97 -4.72
CA ARG A 117 17.01 -22.29 -5.58
C ARG A 117 16.41 -21.82 -6.91
N GLY A 118 15.49 -22.58 -7.49
CA GLY A 118 14.79 -22.21 -8.72
C GLY A 118 13.96 -20.93 -8.52
N GLU A 119 13.17 -20.88 -7.45
CA GLU A 119 12.36 -19.70 -7.11
C GLU A 119 13.21 -18.45 -6.88
N LYS A 120 14.37 -18.58 -6.21
CA LYS A 120 15.29 -17.45 -6.01
C LYS A 120 15.88 -16.94 -7.33
N LEU A 121 16.20 -17.84 -8.27
CA LEU A 121 16.69 -17.47 -9.59
C LEU A 121 15.62 -16.76 -10.42
N ASP A 122 14.39 -17.27 -10.40
CA ASP A 122 13.24 -16.66 -11.07
C ASP A 122 12.93 -15.28 -10.47
N LEU A 123 13.00 -15.16 -9.14
CA LEU A 123 12.85 -13.90 -8.42
C LEU A 123 13.88 -12.87 -8.87
N ARG A 124 15.17 -13.25 -8.87
CA ARG A 124 16.26 -12.39 -9.33
C ARG A 124 16.05 -11.92 -10.78
N LYS A 125 15.66 -12.84 -11.67
CA LYS A 125 15.36 -12.49 -13.07
C LYS A 125 14.21 -11.50 -13.15
N ALA A 126 13.14 -11.72 -12.39
CA ALA A 126 11.99 -10.83 -12.38
C ALA A 126 12.34 -9.42 -11.87
N ILE A 127 13.23 -9.29 -10.88
CA ILE A 127 13.75 -7.99 -10.41
C ILE A 127 14.48 -7.27 -11.56
N MET A 128 15.32 -7.98 -12.31
CA MET A 128 16.07 -7.43 -13.44
C MET A 128 15.20 -7.06 -14.65
N GLU A 129 13.99 -7.59 -14.76
CA GLU A 129 13.04 -7.26 -15.84
C GLU A 129 12.16 -6.05 -15.50
N LEU A 130 12.15 -5.57 -14.25
CA LEU A 130 11.31 -4.45 -13.85
C LEU A 130 11.81 -3.10 -14.40
N PRO A 131 10.89 -2.17 -14.75
CA PRO A 131 11.22 -0.78 -15.05
C PRO A 131 11.95 -0.09 -13.88
N GLY A 132 12.79 0.90 -14.20
CA GLY A 132 13.70 1.56 -13.23
C GLY A 132 13.03 2.01 -11.92
N GLY A 133 11.92 2.74 -11.99
CA GLY A 133 11.25 3.26 -10.78
C GLY A 133 10.76 2.18 -9.80
N ASN A 134 10.48 0.96 -10.28
CA ASN A 134 10.10 -0.15 -9.39
C ASN A 134 11.31 -0.77 -8.67
N ARG A 135 12.53 -0.58 -9.22
CA ARG A 135 13.77 -1.06 -8.60
C ARG A 135 14.17 -0.21 -7.41
N ASP A 136 13.88 1.10 -7.44
CA ASP A 136 14.12 2.00 -6.32
C ASP A 136 13.32 1.57 -5.08
N ARG A 137 12.06 1.16 -5.28
CA ARG A 137 11.24 0.61 -4.18
C ARG A 137 11.78 -0.72 -3.67
N ILE A 138 12.33 -1.58 -4.54
CA ILE A 138 12.99 -2.83 -4.13
C ILE A 138 14.20 -2.53 -3.23
N ALA A 139 15.03 -1.57 -3.62
CA ALA A 139 16.15 -1.14 -2.78
C ALA A 139 15.66 -0.67 -1.39
N GLY A 140 14.58 0.11 -1.34
CA GLY A 140 13.96 0.53 -0.08
C GLY A 140 13.47 -0.63 0.78
N ILE A 141 12.81 -1.65 0.19
CA ILE A 141 12.35 -2.85 0.91
C ILE A 141 13.55 -3.61 1.51
N VAL A 142 14.63 -3.77 0.75
CA VAL A 142 15.83 -4.46 1.22
C VAL A 142 16.54 -3.64 2.32
N GLU A 143 16.66 -2.33 2.14
CA GLU A 143 17.29 -1.43 3.10
C GLU A 143 16.53 -1.44 4.44
N GLU A 144 15.22 -1.34 4.41
CA GLU A 144 14.36 -1.39 5.60
C GLU A 144 14.51 -2.72 6.34
N HIS A 145 14.47 -3.84 5.61
CA HIS A 145 14.67 -5.18 6.18
C HIS A 145 16.07 -5.36 6.78
N CYS A 146 17.11 -4.81 6.14
CA CYS A 146 18.46 -4.80 6.69
C CYS A 146 18.52 -4.02 8.02
N LYS A 147 17.90 -2.84 8.09
CA LYS A 147 17.83 -2.02 9.31
C LYS A 147 17.13 -2.75 10.45
N THR A 148 15.98 -3.37 10.19
CA THR A 148 15.22 -4.09 11.23
C THR A 148 15.90 -5.39 11.68
N SER A 149 16.62 -6.06 10.77
CA SER A 149 17.38 -7.27 11.08
C SER A 149 18.80 -7.03 11.61
N GLY A 150 19.22 -5.77 11.75
CA GLY A 150 20.56 -5.39 12.23
C GLY A 150 21.70 -5.75 11.27
N LYS A 151 21.41 -5.94 9.99
CA LYS A 151 22.37 -6.28 8.93
C LYS A 151 22.76 -5.02 8.16
N GLU A 152 24.00 -4.97 7.68
CA GLU A 152 24.42 -3.90 6.76
C GLU A 152 23.76 -4.09 5.39
N PHE A 153 23.23 -3.00 4.83
CA PHE A 153 22.70 -2.95 3.48
C PHE A 153 23.85 -2.83 2.46
N SER A 154 23.77 -3.57 1.36
CA SER A 154 24.66 -3.43 0.20
C SER A 154 23.90 -3.75 -1.08
N ASP A 155 24.21 -3.03 -2.17
CA ASP A 155 23.66 -3.33 -3.50
C ASP A 155 24.01 -4.76 -3.97
N GLU A 156 25.07 -5.35 -3.42
CA GLU A 156 25.45 -6.75 -3.65
C GLU A 156 24.46 -7.75 -3.06
N VAL A 157 23.60 -7.34 -2.10
CA VAL A 157 22.54 -8.19 -1.54
C VAL A 157 21.54 -8.58 -2.61
N ILE A 158 21.20 -7.65 -3.52
CA ILE A 158 20.30 -7.92 -4.65
C ILE A 158 20.98 -8.83 -5.68
N ALA A 159 22.28 -8.64 -5.91
CA ALA A 159 23.06 -9.45 -6.83
C ALA A 159 23.26 -10.91 -6.36
N ASN A 160 23.21 -11.16 -5.05
CA ASN A 160 23.42 -12.48 -4.43
C ASN A 160 22.14 -13.09 -3.84
N LEU A 161 20.96 -12.66 -4.32
CA LEU A 161 19.65 -13.13 -3.83
C LEU A 161 19.51 -14.66 -3.84
N ASP A 162 20.14 -15.35 -4.79
CA ASP A 162 20.15 -16.80 -4.93
C ASP A 162 20.89 -17.54 -3.80
N GLN A 163 21.79 -16.85 -3.11
CA GLN A 163 22.56 -17.35 -1.97
C GLN A 163 21.98 -16.88 -0.62
N SER A 164 21.04 -15.95 -0.62
CA SER A 164 20.43 -15.43 0.62
C SER A 164 19.65 -16.52 1.36
N GLU A 165 19.89 -16.64 2.67
CA GLU A 165 19.10 -17.47 3.59
C GLU A 165 17.94 -16.70 4.23
N ASP A 166 17.81 -15.41 3.93
CA ASP A 166 16.78 -14.55 4.50
C ASP A 166 15.42 -14.78 3.81
N ASN A 167 14.71 -15.78 4.27
CA ASN A 167 13.45 -16.20 3.68
C ASN A 167 12.39 -15.09 3.71
N ILE A 168 12.39 -14.25 4.76
CA ILE A 168 11.42 -13.17 4.90
C ILE A 168 11.62 -12.13 3.81
N MET A 169 12.85 -11.64 3.67
CA MET A 169 13.21 -10.67 2.62
C MET A 169 12.86 -11.21 1.22
N LEU A 170 13.21 -12.47 0.95
CA LEU A 170 12.96 -13.06 -0.36
C LEU A 170 11.45 -13.06 -0.69
N TRP A 171 10.60 -13.53 0.23
CA TRP A 171 9.15 -13.59 -0.02
C TRP A 171 8.51 -12.20 -0.07
N ARG A 172 9.01 -11.23 0.70
CA ARG A 172 8.63 -9.81 0.57
C ARG A 172 8.84 -9.31 -0.86
N LEU A 173 10.03 -9.54 -1.41
CA LEU A 173 10.36 -9.16 -2.78
C LEU A 173 9.47 -9.88 -3.79
N HIS A 174 9.24 -11.18 -3.60
CA HIS A 174 8.35 -11.94 -4.47
C HIS A 174 6.93 -11.36 -4.49
N TYR A 175 6.37 -11.02 -3.32
CA TYR A 175 5.04 -10.42 -3.23
C TYR A 175 4.96 -9.05 -3.92
N TYR A 176 5.94 -8.18 -3.66
CA TYR A 176 6.01 -6.86 -4.29
C TYR A 176 6.03 -6.96 -5.83
N ILE A 177 6.88 -7.82 -6.39
CA ILE A 177 6.96 -8.03 -7.83
C ILE A 177 5.64 -8.57 -8.39
N GLY A 178 4.98 -9.49 -7.66
CA GLY A 178 3.65 -9.97 -8.01
C GLY A 178 2.62 -8.85 -8.10
N ALA A 179 2.61 -7.94 -7.13
CA ALA A 179 1.74 -6.77 -7.11
C ALA A 179 2.03 -5.83 -8.30
N VAL A 180 3.30 -5.52 -8.58
CA VAL A 180 3.69 -4.68 -9.72
C VAL A 180 3.27 -5.29 -11.06
N LYS A 181 3.51 -6.58 -11.26
CA LYS A 181 3.09 -7.29 -12.48
C LYS A 181 1.58 -7.30 -12.66
N ASN A 182 0.83 -7.43 -11.56
CA ASN A 182 -0.63 -7.37 -11.61
C ASN A 182 -1.13 -5.96 -11.93
N ALA A 183 -0.54 -4.92 -11.33
CA ALA A 183 -0.88 -3.54 -11.65
C ALA A 183 -0.61 -3.20 -13.13
N GLN A 184 0.52 -3.65 -13.68
CA GLN A 184 0.84 -3.48 -15.11
C GLN A 184 -0.19 -4.15 -16.03
N LYS A 185 -0.64 -5.36 -15.69
CA LYS A 185 -1.69 -6.05 -16.45
C LYS A 185 -3.02 -5.32 -16.41
N LEU A 186 -3.38 -4.73 -15.28
CA LEU A 186 -4.64 -3.98 -15.13
C LEU A 186 -4.60 -2.63 -15.86
N ALA A 187 -3.41 -2.07 -16.08
CA ALA A 187 -3.21 -0.83 -16.81
C ALA A 187 -3.11 -1.02 -18.34
N SER A 188 -3.11 -2.26 -18.83
CA SER A 188 -3.02 -2.62 -20.25
C SER A 188 -4.41 -2.95 -20.83
#